data_AF-D7KPJ1-F1
#
_entry.id   AF-D7KPJ1-F1
#
_cell.length_a   1.000
_cell.length_b   1.000
_cell.length_c   1.000
_cell.angle_alpha   90.00
_cell.angle_beta   90.00
_cell.angle_gamma   90.00
#
_symmetry.space_group_name_H-M   'P 1'
#
loop_
_entity.id
_entity.type
_entity.pdbx_description
1 polymer ?
#
loop_
_entity_poly.entity_id
_entity_poly.type
_entity_poly.pdbx_seq_one_letter_code
_entity_poly.pdbx_strand_id
1 'polypeptide(L)'
;MAGEGSKPKATIDDAYAYLRTVKSTFHNDRDKYEDFIVIMNNFKARNFTRNACIEEVKDLLKGHRDLISGFNAFLPKCLEIADWYNLEGR
;
A
#
# COMPACT_ATOMS: atom_id res chain seq x y z
N MET A 1 13.16 -28.21 -8.75
CA MET A 1 13.28 -27.04 -7.86
C MET A 1 12.25 -26.04 -8.34
N ALA A 2 11.15 -25.85 -7.61
CA ALA A 2 10.04 -25.01 -8.05
C ALA A 2 10.48 -23.54 -8.01
N GLY A 3 10.44 -22.87 -9.17
CA GLY A 3 10.71 -21.45 -9.25
C GLY A 3 9.70 -20.70 -8.40
N GLU A 4 10.18 -20.02 -7.36
CA GLU A 4 9.40 -19.01 -6.67
C GLU A 4 8.96 -17.99 -7.72
N GLY A 5 7.67 -18.00 -8.05
CA GLY A 5 7.02 -17.03 -8.93
C GLY A 5 7.24 -15.64 -8.39
N SER A 6 8.35 -15.03 -8.78
CA SER A 6 8.67 -13.65 -8.53
C SER A 6 7.60 -12.85 -9.24
N LYS A 7 6.71 -12.20 -8.47
CA LYS A 7 5.84 -11.17 -9.02
C LYS A 7 6.73 -10.25 -9.88
N PRO A 8 6.31 -9.85 -11.09
CA PRO A 8 7.06 -8.88 -11.86
C PRO A 8 7.34 -7.69 -10.95
N LYS A 9 8.63 -7.31 -10.82
CA LYS A 9 9.00 -6.15 -10.01
C LYS A 9 8.26 -4.96 -10.58
N ALA A 10 7.38 -4.38 -9.79
CA ALA A 10 6.68 -3.17 -10.19
C ALA A 10 7.70 -2.12 -10.63
N THR A 11 7.45 -1.51 -11.79
CA THR A 11 8.38 -0.54 -12.36
C THR A 11 8.15 0.84 -11.75
N ILE A 12 9.06 1.77 -12.04
CA ILE A 12 8.90 3.16 -11.64
C ILE A 12 7.64 3.78 -12.27
N ASP A 13 7.28 3.39 -13.50
CA ASP A 13 6.06 3.85 -14.17
C ASP A 13 4.79 3.36 -13.45
N ASP A 14 4.77 2.08 -13.05
CA ASP A 14 3.68 1.52 -12.24
C ASP A 14 3.50 2.27 -10.92
N ALA A 15 4.61 2.68 -10.28
CA ALA A 15 4.57 3.46 -9.05
C ALA A 15 3.94 4.84 -9.28
N TYR A 16 4.29 5.53 -10.38
CA TYR A 16 3.66 6.81 -10.72
C TYR A 16 2.19 6.66 -11.10
N ALA A 17 1.82 5.58 -11.79
CA ALA A 17 0.42 5.25 -12.07
C ALA A 17 -0.36 5.03 -10.76
N TYR A 18 0.18 4.25 -9.83
CA TYR A 18 -0.44 3.98 -8.54
C TYR A 18 -0.64 5.27 -7.71
N LEU A 19 0.38 6.14 -7.64
CA LEU A 19 0.27 7.43 -6.95
C LEU A 19 -0.83 8.32 -7.56
N ARG A 20 -0.99 8.32 -8.88
CA ARG A 20 -2.08 9.03 -9.55
C ARG A 20 -3.45 8.47 -9.17
N THR A 21 -3.58 7.15 -9.09
CA THR A 21 -4.82 6.49 -8.66
C THR A 21 -5.18 6.89 -7.24
N VAL A 22 -4.23 6.77 -6.29
CA VAL A 22 -4.44 7.17 -4.88
C VAL A 22 -4.85 8.64 -4.78
N LYS A 23 -4.15 9.53 -5.50
CA LYS A 23 -4.48 10.96 -5.55
C LYS A 23 -5.88 11.22 -6.12
N SER A 24 -6.29 10.48 -7.14
CA SER A 24 -7.62 10.61 -7.74
C SER A 24 -8.72 10.07 -6.82
N THR A 25 -8.47 8.98 -6.10
CA THR A 25 -9.42 8.42 -5.13
C THR A 25 -9.65 9.41 -3.98
N PHE A 26 -8.58 10.00 -3.44
CA PHE A 26 -8.65 10.99 -2.37
C PHE A 26 -8.68 12.44 -2.87
N HIS A 27 -9.13 12.70 -4.10
CA HIS A 27 -9.13 14.06 -4.66
C HIS A 27 -9.97 15.05 -3.86
N ASN A 28 -11.01 14.55 -3.17
CA ASN A 28 -11.90 15.33 -2.31
C ASN A 28 -11.40 15.41 -0.85
N ASP A 29 -10.40 14.60 -0.48
CA ASP A 29 -9.87 14.46 0.87
C ASP A 29 -8.34 14.57 0.83
N ARG A 30 -7.86 15.81 0.66
CA ARG A 30 -6.45 16.10 0.47
C ARG A 30 -5.58 15.63 1.64
N ASP A 31 -6.08 15.75 2.88
CA ASP A 31 -5.40 15.23 4.07
C ASP A 31 -5.06 13.74 3.96
N LYS A 32 -5.96 12.91 3.42
CA LYS A 32 -5.68 11.46 3.24
C LYS A 32 -4.54 11.20 2.25
N TYR A 33 -4.45 12.00 1.20
CA TYR A 33 -3.31 11.91 0.27
C TYR A 33 -2.02 12.35 0.95
N GLU A 34 -2.04 13.41 1.76
CA GLU A 34 -0.86 13.87 2.50
C GLU A 34 -0.40 12.83 3.54
N ASP A 35 -1.33 12.21 4.27
CA ASP A 35 -1.06 11.08 5.18
C ASP A 35 -0.40 9.90 4.44
N PHE A 36 -0.89 9.56 3.24
CA PHE A 36 -0.29 8.50 2.42
C PHE A 36 1.19 8.79 2.12
N ILE A 37 1.53 10.04 1.79
CA ILE A 37 2.91 10.45 1.50
C ILE A 37 3.78 10.39 2.76
N VAL A 38 3.25 10.78 3.93
CA VAL A 38 3.95 10.68 5.22
C VAL A 38 4.26 9.21 5.54
N ILE A 39 3.29 8.31 5.40
CA ILE A 39 3.47 6.87 5.61
C ILE A 39 4.53 6.31 4.67
N MET A 40 4.50 6.69 3.39
CA MET A 40 5.50 6.28 2.40
C MET A 40 6.91 6.77 2.73
N ASN A 41 7.04 8.00 3.21
CA ASN A 41 8.33 8.55 3.63
C ASN A 41 8.86 7.83 4.88
N ASN A 42 7.98 7.55 5.84
CA ASN A 42 8.30 6.78 7.05
C ASN A 42 8.76 5.36 6.72
N PHE A 43 8.14 4.72 5.73
CA PHE A 43 8.54 3.41 5.22
C PHE A 43 9.94 3.45 4.59
N LYS A 44 10.24 4.47 3.77
CA LYS A 44 11.58 4.69 3.19
C LYS A 44 12.65 4.95 4.24
N ALA A 45 12.31 5.74 5.27
CA ALA A 45 13.23 6.11 6.35
C ALA A 45 13.54 4.96 7.32
N ARG A 46 12.82 3.82 7.23
CA ARG A 46 12.89 2.70 8.18
C ARG A 46 12.62 3.13 9.64
N ASN A 47 11.94 4.27 9.83
CA ASN A 47 11.66 4.85 11.15
C ASN A 47 10.56 4.09 11.91
N PHE A 48 9.78 3.25 11.22
CA PHE A 48 8.71 2.44 11.80
C PHE A 48 9.02 0.95 11.66
N THR A 49 8.54 0.17 12.63
CA THR A 49 8.48 -1.28 12.49
C THR A 49 7.58 -1.62 11.30
N ARG A 50 8.04 -2.53 10.44
CA ARG A 50 7.34 -3.12 9.30
C ARG A 50 5.82 -3.25 9.49
N ASN A 51 5.39 -3.77 10.65
CA ASN A 51 3.99 -4.01 10.98
C ASN A 51 3.19 -2.70 11.12
N ALA A 52 3.74 -1.69 11.78
CA ALA A 52 3.09 -0.40 11.97
C ALA A 52 2.82 0.31 10.64
N CYS A 53 3.77 0.29 9.69
CA CYS A 53 3.51 0.84 8.35
C CYS A 53 2.37 0.11 7.64
N ILE A 54 2.30 -1.22 7.76
CA ILE A 54 1.23 -2.01 7.14
C ILE A 54 -0.12 -1.67 7.76
N GLU A 55 -0.19 -1.47 9.07
CA GLU A 55 -1.41 -1.09 9.78
C GLU A 55 -1.89 0.30 9.37
N GLU A 56 -0.99 1.29 9.28
CA GLU A 56 -1.33 2.64 8.83
C GLU A 56 -1.83 2.66 7.38
N VAL A 57 -1.17 1.91 6.47
CA VAL A 57 -1.64 1.80 5.07
C VAL A 57 -3.01 1.10 5.01
N LYS A 58 -3.24 0.08 5.83
CA LYS A 58 -4.52 -0.62 5.90
C LYS A 58 -5.64 0.32 6.35
N ASP A 59 -5.41 1.12 7.38
CA ASP A 59 -6.41 2.04 7.91
C ASP A 59 -6.72 3.15 6.90
N LEU A 60 -5.67 3.76 6.33
CA LEU A 60 -5.82 4.83 5.35
C LEU A 60 -6.56 4.39 4.08
N LEU A 61 -6.30 3.16 3.62
CA LEU A 61 -6.92 2.58 2.43
C LEU A 61 -8.15 1.72 2.77
N LYS A 62 -8.68 1.81 4.00
CA LYS A 62 -9.86 1.06 4.41
C LYS A 62 -11.05 1.39 3.51
N GLY A 63 -11.73 0.35 3.03
CA GLY A 63 -12.81 0.48 2.04
C GLY A 63 -12.36 0.58 0.58
N HIS A 64 -11.05 0.68 0.32
CA HIS A 64 -10.48 0.77 -1.04
C HIS A 64 -9.60 -0.45 -1.36
N ARG A 65 -10.24 -1.60 -1.58
CA ARG A 65 -9.56 -2.87 -1.89
C ARG A 65 -8.62 -2.77 -3.10
N ASP A 66 -9.00 -2.03 -4.13
CA ASP A 66 -8.18 -1.82 -5.33
C ASP A 66 -6.85 -1.14 -5.00
N LEU A 67 -6.86 -0.17 -4.09
CA LEU A 67 -5.65 0.52 -3.66
C LEU A 67 -4.74 -0.40 -2.84
N ILE A 68 -5.31 -1.20 -1.92
CA ILE A 68 -4.56 -2.19 -1.15
C ILE A 68 -3.90 -3.23 -2.06
N SER A 69 -4.63 -3.71 -3.06
CA SER A 69 -4.11 -4.64 -4.06
C SER A 69 -2.96 -4.03 -4.87
N GLY A 70 -3.12 -2.78 -5.30
CA GLY A 70 -2.06 -2.02 -5.97
C GLY A 70 -0.82 -1.87 -5.09
N PHE A 71 -0.98 -1.56 -3.80
CA PHE A 71 0.13 -1.48 -2.86
C PHE A 71 0.87 -2.81 -2.69
N ASN A 72 0.15 -3.93 -2.61
CA ASN A 72 0.71 -5.28 -2.52
C ASN A 72 1.54 -5.70 -3.74
N ALA A 73 1.39 -5.03 -4.89
CA ALA A 73 2.23 -5.25 -6.06
C ALA A 73 3.67 -4.70 -5.86
N PHE A 74 3.84 -3.72 -4.99
CA PHE A 74 5.15 -3.12 -4.66
C PHE A 74 5.84 -3.80 -3.48
N LEU A 75 5.15 -4.70 -2.78
CA LEU A 75 5.66 -5.44 -1.64
C LEU A 75 6.11 -6.85 -2.04
N PRO A 76 7.21 -7.38 -1.48
CA PRO A 76 7.52 -8.80 -1.61
C PRO A 76 6.43 -9.65 -0.93
N LYS A 77 6.28 -10.91 -1.35
CA LYS A 77 5.22 -11.81 -0.86
C LYS A 77 5.10 -11.86 0.66
N CYS A 78 6.23 -11.90 1.36
CA CYS A 78 6.26 -11.99 2.81
C CYS A 78 5.70 -10.74 3.52
N LEU A 79 5.52 -9.61 2.80
CA LEU A 79 5.04 -8.32 3.28
C LEU A 79 3.61 -7.99 2.86
N GLU A 80 2.96 -8.85 2.07
CA GLU A 80 1.63 -8.57 1.56
C GLU A 80 0.58 -8.39 2.66
N ILE A 81 -0.30 -7.44 2.41
CA ILE A 81 -1.50 -7.18 3.19
C ILE A 81 -2.53 -8.25 2.80
N ALA A 82 -2.65 -9.34 3.57
CA ALA A 82 -3.58 -10.45 3.29
C ALA A 82 -4.89 -10.37 4.11
N ASP A 83 -4.83 -9.91 5.36
CA ASP A 83 -5.97 -9.88 6.30
C ASP A 83 -6.93 -8.69 6.14
N TRP A 84 -6.99 -8.03 4.98
CA TRP A 84 -7.90 -6.89 4.77
C TRP A 84 -9.39 -7.29 4.83
N TYR A 85 -9.73 -8.56 4.59
CA TYR A 85 -11.10 -9.09 4.70
C TYR A 85 -11.64 -9.08 6.14
N ASN A 86 -10.77 -9.09 7.15
CA ASN A 86 -11.15 -9.10 8.57
C ASN A 86 -11.39 -7.69 9.15
N LEU A 87 -11.15 -6.62 8.38
CA LEU A 87 -11.27 -5.22 8.83
C LEU A 87 -12.67 -4.61 8.64
N GLU A 88 -13.57 -5.30 7.93
CA GLU A 88 -14.95 -4.86 7.67
C GLU A 88 -15.91 -5.18 8.84
N GLY A 89 -15.42 -5.82 9.93
CA GLY A 89 -16.27 -6.36 11.00
C GLY A 89 -15.92 -5.96 12.43
N ARG A 90 -15.21 -4.84 12.65
CA ARG A 90 -14.97 -4.29 14.00
C ARG A 90 -15.44 -2.85 14.12
#